data_AF-A0A132BUS6-F1
#
_entry.id   AF-A0A132BUS6-F1
#
_cell.length_a   1.000
_cell.length_b   1.000
_cell.length_c   1.000
_cell.angle_alpha   90.00
_cell.angle_beta   90.00
_cell.angle_gamma   90.00
#
_symmetry.space_group_name_H-M   'P 1'
#
loop_
_entity.id
_entity.type
_entity.pdbx_description
1 polymer ?
#
loop_
_entity_poly.entity_id
_entity_poly.type
_entity_poly.pdbx_seq_one_letter_code
_entity_poly.pdbx_strand_id
1 'polypeptide(L)'
;MTTKHHYRLAFCVPIEEAEACNRAANALGRAGENFTVRLSATGTDPATHLGGSTVETDLFLATVAAAPGLPEGMEWPTALKSEDWQAVADHLTVVDGIATSTAPGAQFDAMLVTAGLRRIPADP
;
A
#
# COMPACT_ATOMS: atom_id res chain seq x y z
N MET A 1 19.24 -16.68 -1.61
CA MET A 1 18.18 -16.59 -2.65
C MET A 1 17.71 -15.15 -2.69
N THR A 2 17.73 -14.51 -3.86
CA THR A 2 17.30 -13.12 -4.01
C THR A 2 15.78 -13.09 -4.06
N THR A 3 15.13 -12.41 -3.12
CA THR A 3 13.66 -12.24 -3.10
C THR A 3 13.22 -11.55 -4.38
N LYS A 4 12.46 -12.25 -5.22
CA LYS A 4 12.00 -11.73 -6.51
C LYS A 4 10.65 -11.03 -6.30
N HIS A 5 10.64 -9.72 -6.51
CA HIS A 5 9.41 -8.93 -6.48
C HIS A 5 8.71 -9.06 -7.84
N HIS A 6 7.48 -9.55 -7.84
CA HIS A 6 6.72 -9.85 -9.05
C HIS A 6 5.69 -8.78 -9.35
N TYR A 7 5.10 -8.20 -8.32
CA TYR A 7 3.98 -7.27 -8.43
C TYR A 7 4.41 -5.84 -8.20
N ARG A 8 3.74 -4.89 -8.85
CA ARG A 8 3.75 -3.49 -8.47
C ARG A 8 2.38 -3.12 -7.93
N LEU A 9 2.37 -2.52 -6.75
CA LEU A 9 1.15 -2.16 -6.04
C LEU A 9 1.09 -0.65 -5.89
N ALA A 10 -0.12 -0.11 -6.02
CA ALA A 10 -0.45 1.25 -5.67
C ALA A 10 -1.53 1.19 -4.58
N PHE A 11 -1.48 2.12 -3.64
CA PHE A 11 -2.44 2.15 -2.55
C PHE A 11 -2.77 3.59 -2.18
N CYS A 12 -4.02 3.81 -1.76
CA CYS A 12 -4.47 5.01 -1.11
C CYS A 12 -5.40 4.62 0.03
N VAL A 13 -5.14 5.15 1.22
CA VAL A 13 -5.88 4.85 2.45
C VAL A 13 -6.37 6.15 3.06
N PRO A 14 -7.53 6.15 3.76
CA PRO A 14 -7.89 7.24 4.65
C PRO A 14 -6.77 7.52 5.66
N ILE A 15 -6.62 8.78 6.08
CA ILE A 15 -5.55 9.17 7.00
C ILE A 15 -5.60 8.38 8.32
N GLU A 16 -6.80 8.09 8.79
CA GLU A 16 -7.06 7.33 10.02
C GLU A 16 -6.59 5.87 9.94
N GLU A 17 -6.55 5.28 8.73
CA GLU A 17 -6.12 3.88 8.50
C GLU A 17 -4.63 3.78 8.15
N ALA A 18 -3.96 4.91 7.92
CA ALA A 18 -2.59 4.92 7.42
C ALA A 18 -1.57 4.34 8.40
N GLU A 19 -1.79 4.50 9.70
CA GLU A 19 -0.90 3.90 10.71
C GLU A 19 -1.00 2.37 10.72
N ALA A 20 -2.22 1.83 10.61
CA ALA A 20 -2.46 0.39 10.53
C ALA A 20 -1.80 -0.21 9.29
N CYS A 21 -2.00 0.45 8.14
CA CYS A 21 -1.40 0.01 6.89
C CYS A 21 0.14 0.11 6.89
N ASN A 22 0.72 1.14 7.51
CA ASN A 22 2.18 1.25 7.68
C ASN A 22 2.74 0.12 8.56
N ARG A 23 2.07 -0.25 9.65
CA ARG A 23 2.49 -1.38 10.50
C ARG A 23 2.53 -2.68 9.69
N ALA A 24 1.46 -2.99 8.97
CA ALA A 24 1.35 -4.18 8.12
C ALA A 24 2.42 -4.20 7.00
N ALA A 25 2.67 -3.06 6.34
CA ALA A 25 3.69 -2.98 5.30
C ALA A 25 5.13 -3.20 5.83
N ASN A 26 5.44 -2.69 7.03
CA ASN A 26 6.78 -2.79 7.62
C ASN A 26 7.08 -4.19 8.19
N ALA A 27 6.06 -4.92 8.62
CA ALA A 27 6.18 -6.24 9.20
C ALA A 27 6.82 -7.30 8.28
N LEU A 28 6.68 -7.18 6.95
CA LEU A 28 7.30 -8.09 6.00
C LEU A 28 8.71 -7.65 5.55
N GLY A 29 9.39 -6.84 6.38
CA GLY A 29 10.80 -6.51 6.21
C GLY A 29 11.06 -5.23 5.41
N ARG A 30 10.06 -4.34 5.32
CA ARG A 30 10.30 -2.98 4.80
C ARG A 30 10.76 -2.06 5.92
N ALA A 31 11.89 -1.40 5.67
CA ALA A 31 12.24 -0.16 6.35
C ALA A 31 11.84 1.00 5.42
N GLY A 32 10.88 1.82 5.81
CA GLY A 32 10.53 3.06 5.09
C GLY A 32 9.10 3.55 5.31
N GLU A 33 8.85 4.80 4.94
CA GLU A 33 7.50 5.37 4.88
C GLU A 33 6.85 4.95 3.56
N ASN A 34 5.94 3.98 3.62
CA ASN A 34 5.25 3.51 2.42
C ASN A 34 4.13 4.47 1.99
N PHE A 35 3.59 5.27 2.92
CA PHE A 35 2.45 6.17 2.74
C PHE A 35 2.86 7.64 2.91
N THR A 36 3.56 8.20 1.93
CA THR A 36 4.14 9.56 2.01
C THR A 36 3.41 10.60 1.18
N VAL A 37 2.56 10.18 0.24
CA VAL A 37 1.86 11.10 -0.66
C VAL A 37 0.57 11.59 -0.01
N ARG A 38 0.46 12.89 0.24
CA ARG A 38 -0.75 13.55 0.74
C ARG A 38 -1.78 13.71 -0.37
N LEU A 39 -3.01 13.29 -0.11
CA LEU A 39 -4.08 13.23 -1.11
C LEU A 39 -5.36 13.87 -0.57
N SER A 40 -6.10 14.56 -1.44
CA SER A 40 -7.48 15.00 -1.19
C SER A 40 -8.27 15.05 -2.49
N ALA A 41 -9.60 15.13 -2.42
CA ALA A 41 -10.44 15.23 -3.62
C ALA A 41 -10.17 16.51 -4.43
N THR A 42 -9.79 17.60 -3.75
CA THR A 42 -9.51 18.91 -4.35
C THR A 42 -8.05 19.10 -4.74
N GLY A 43 -7.13 18.30 -4.17
CA GLY A 43 -5.68 18.51 -4.30
C GLY A 43 -5.16 19.66 -3.43
N THR A 44 -5.94 20.06 -2.42
CA THR A 44 -5.57 21.07 -1.43
C THR A 44 -5.73 20.51 -0.02
N ASP A 45 -5.11 21.18 0.95
CA ASP A 45 -5.28 20.82 2.36
C ASP A 45 -6.72 21.00 2.86
N PRO A 46 -7.15 20.24 3.90
CA PRO A 46 -6.38 19.17 4.55
C PRO A 46 -6.31 17.89 3.71
N ALA A 47 -5.20 17.15 3.84
CA ALA A 47 -5.14 15.77 3.37
C ALA A 47 -6.26 14.95 4.00
N THR A 48 -6.95 14.14 3.19
CA THR A 48 -7.94 13.16 3.65
C THR A 48 -7.44 11.74 3.49
N HIS A 49 -6.45 11.53 2.61
CA HIS A 49 -5.86 10.23 2.33
C HIS A 49 -4.34 10.33 2.25
N LEU A 50 -3.69 9.19 2.48
CA LEU A 50 -2.28 8.97 2.18
C LEU A 50 -2.14 7.89 1.12
N GLY A 51 -1.14 8.02 0.26
CA GLY A 51 -0.88 7.03 -0.78
C GLY A 51 0.59 6.76 -1.02
N GLY A 52 0.83 5.74 -1.82
CA GLY A 52 2.17 5.32 -2.20
C GLY A 52 2.15 4.24 -3.27
N SER A 53 3.35 3.80 -3.64
CA SER A 53 3.54 2.68 -4.54
C SER A 53 4.74 1.84 -4.12
N THR A 54 4.65 0.54 -4.35
CA THR A 54 5.64 -0.44 -3.92
C THR A 54 5.78 -1.56 -4.97
N VAL A 55 6.76 -2.43 -4.80
CA VAL A 55 6.86 -3.71 -5.52
C VAL A 55 6.83 -4.85 -4.52
N GLU A 56 5.99 -5.86 -4.68
CA GLU A 56 5.80 -6.91 -3.68
C GLU A 56 6.03 -8.33 -4.21
N THR A 57 6.10 -9.26 -3.27
CA THR A 57 6.24 -10.70 -3.51
C THR A 57 4.88 -11.39 -3.59
N ASP A 58 4.86 -12.59 -4.18
CA ASP A 58 3.67 -13.45 -4.20
C ASP A 58 3.17 -13.77 -2.78
N LEU A 59 4.09 -13.89 -1.81
CA LEU A 59 3.75 -14.14 -0.41
C LEU A 59 2.98 -12.97 0.21
N PHE A 60 3.40 -11.73 -0.05
CA PHE A 60 2.69 -10.55 0.45
C PHE A 60 1.24 -10.54 -0.06
N LEU A 61 1.04 -10.76 -1.37
CA LEU A 61 -0.31 -10.77 -1.93
C LEU A 61 -1.16 -11.93 -1.39
N ALA A 62 -0.58 -13.12 -1.24
CA ALA A 62 -1.28 -14.24 -0.60
C ALA A 62 -1.70 -13.92 0.85
N THR A 63 -0.87 -13.16 1.57
CA THR A 63 -1.16 -12.74 2.95
C THR A 63 -2.29 -11.74 3.01
N VAL A 64 -2.25 -10.71 2.15
CA VAL A 64 -3.32 -9.71 2.06
C VAL A 64 -4.63 -10.32 1.60
N ALA A 65 -4.60 -11.24 0.63
CA ALA A 65 -5.80 -11.93 0.15
C ALA A 65 -6.45 -12.85 1.21
N ALA A 66 -5.69 -13.29 2.21
CA ALA A 66 -6.19 -14.12 3.29
C ALA A 66 -6.73 -13.30 4.48
N ALA A 67 -6.55 -11.97 4.49
CA ALA A 67 -7.02 -11.10 5.56
C ALA A 67 -8.53 -11.28 5.83
N PRO A 68 -8.97 -11.28 7.10
CA PRO A 68 -8.18 -11.05 8.31
C PRO A 68 -7.46 -12.31 8.83
N GLY A 69 -7.66 -13.45 8.18
CA GLY A 69 -7.10 -14.76 8.53
C GLY A 69 -5.69 -14.95 7.99
N LEU A 70 -4.69 -14.63 8.81
CA LEU A 70 -3.30 -14.85 8.42
C LEU A 70 -3.03 -16.34 8.09
N PRO A 71 -2.32 -16.65 6.99
CA PRO A 71 -2.01 -18.03 6.64
C PRO A 71 -1.36 -18.80 7.79
N GLU A 72 -1.85 -20.01 8.05
CA GLU A 72 -1.30 -20.91 9.07
C GLU A 72 0.12 -21.39 8.70
N GLY A 73 0.95 -21.66 9.71
CA GLY A 73 2.29 -22.24 9.52
C GLY A 73 3.41 -21.24 9.20
N MET A 74 3.14 -19.94 9.30
CA MET A 74 4.15 -18.87 9.20
C MET A 74 4.30 -18.12 10.52
N GLU A 75 5.53 -17.77 10.90
CA GLU A 75 5.77 -16.89 12.04
C GLU A 75 5.49 -15.44 11.63
N TRP A 76 4.35 -14.91 12.08
CA TRP A 76 3.96 -13.53 11.86
C TRP A 76 4.53 -12.62 12.94
N PRO A 77 4.94 -11.38 12.61
CA PRO A 77 5.38 -10.41 13.60
C PRO A 77 4.28 -10.15 14.65
N THR A 78 4.62 -10.33 15.93
CA THR A 78 3.69 -10.28 17.07
C THR A 78 3.03 -8.92 17.32
N ALA A 79 3.59 -7.85 16.75
CA ALA A 79 3.04 -6.50 16.86
C ALA A 79 1.87 -6.21 15.89
N LEU A 80 1.57 -7.15 14.98
CA LEU A 80 0.50 -6.99 14.01
C LEU A 80 -0.80 -7.62 14.50
N LYS A 81 -1.89 -6.89 14.30
CA LYS A 81 -3.24 -7.39 14.54
C LYS A 81 -3.90 -7.74 13.20
N SER A 82 -4.91 -8.60 13.24
CA SER A 82 -5.70 -8.94 12.04
C SER A 82 -6.36 -7.72 11.40
N GLU A 83 -6.71 -6.69 12.19
CA GLU A 83 -7.25 -5.42 11.70
C GLU A 83 -6.27 -4.66 10.80
N ASP A 84 -4.96 -4.73 11.07
CA ASP A 84 -3.95 -4.05 10.26
C ASP A 84 -3.88 -4.67 8.85
N TRP A 85 -4.04 -5.99 8.74
CA TRP A 85 -4.06 -6.70 7.45
C TRP A 85 -5.34 -6.51 6.68
N GLN A 86 -6.48 -6.42 7.38
CA GLN A 86 -7.76 -6.10 6.76
C GLN A 86 -7.73 -4.70 6.15
N ALA A 87 -7.19 -3.70 6.85
CA ALA A 87 -7.05 -2.34 6.34
C ALA A 87 -6.22 -2.29 5.05
N VAL A 88 -5.13 -3.07 4.97
CA VAL A 88 -4.36 -3.19 3.72
C VAL A 88 -5.20 -3.84 2.62
N ALA A 89 -5.89 -4.95 2.91
CA ALA A 89 -6.72 -5.65 1.93
C ALA A 89 -7.82 -4.77 1.33
N ASP A 90 -8.44 -3.93 2.16
CA ASP A 90 -9.55 -3.06 1.75
C ASP A 90 -9.10 -1.90 0.83
N HIS A 91 -7.82 -1.52 0.89
CA HIS A 91 -7.31 -0.32 0.23
C HIS A 91 -6.19 -0.56 -0.80
N LEU A 92 -5.70 -1.80 -0.89
CA LEU A 92 -4.65 -2.18 -1.82
C LEU A 92 -5.20 -2.32 -3.24
N THR A 93 -4.67 -1.53 -4.17
CA THR A 93 -4.89 -1.78 -5.60
C THR A 93 -3.74 -2.58 -6.17
N VAL A 94 -4.05 -3.80 -6.61
CA VAL A 94 -3.09 -4.68 -7.29
C VAL A 94 -3.11 -4.39 -8.78
N VAL A 95 -1.94 -4.11 -9.36
CA VAL A 95 -1.76 -4.07 -10.81
C VAL A 95 -0.97 -5.30 -11.24
N ASP A 96 -1.49 -6.02 -12.22
CA ASP A 96 -0.85 -7.19 -12.80
C ASP A 96 0.25 -6.77 -13.79
N GLY A 97 1.49 -7.17 -13.52
CA GLY A 97 2.60 -6.88 -14.43
C GLY A 97 3.97 -7.05 -13.79
N ILE A 98 4.98 -7.28 -14.63
CA ILE A 98 6.37 -7.43 -14.20
C ILE A 98 6.80 -6.15 -13.48
N ALA A 99 7.27 -6.24 -12.24
CA ALA A 99 7.82 -5.13 -11.43
C ALA A 99 8.87 -4.26 -12.16
N THR A 100 9.40 -4.71 -13.30
CA THR A 100 10.36 -4.02 -14.16
C THR A 100 9.73 -3.10 -15.23
N SER A 101 8.40 -3.00 -15.35
CA SER A 101 7.75 -2.28 -16.47
C SER A 101 6.64 -1.30 -16.06
N THR A 102 6.57 -0.20 -16.82
CA THR A 102 5.73 1.01 -16.74
C THR A 102 6.00 1.91 -15.53
N ALA A 103 6.14 3.21 -15.81
CA ALA A 103 6.58 4.21 -14.85
C ALA A 103 5.69 4.17 -13.58
N PRO A 104 6.22 3.86 -12.38
CA PRO A 104 5.43 3.72 -11.15
C PRO A 104 4.54 4.93 -10.86
N GLY A 105 4.99 6.13 -11.25
CA GLY A 105 4.19 7.35 -11.15
C GLY A 105 2.90 7.31 -11.98
N ALA A 106 2.94 6.80 -13.21
CA ALA A 106 1.78 6.78 -14.12
C ALA A 106 0.68 5.83 -13.63
N GLN A 107 1.05 4.68 -13.07
CA GLN A 107 0.09 3.75 -12.48
C GLN A 107 -0.56 4.33 -11.22
N PHE A 108 0.26 4.95 -10.36
CA PHE A 108 -0.24 5.64 -9.19
C PHE A 108 -1.18 6.80 -9.59
N ASP A 109 -0.85 7.59 -10.61
CA ASP A 109 -1.71 8.65 -11.13
C ASP A 109 -3.07 8.12 -11.66
N ALA A 110 -3.07 7.01 -12.40
CA ALA A 110 -4.31 6.40 -12.88
C ALA A 110 -5.20 5.89 -11.73
N MET A 111 -4.60 5.35 -10.67
CA MET A 111 -5.31 4.96 -9.45
C MET A 111 -5.95 6.17 -8.77
N LEU A 112 -5.21 7.28 -8.63
CA LEU A 112 -5.74 8.52 -8.03
C LEU A 112 -6.96 9.05 -8.80
N VAL A 113 -6.89 9.06 -10.13
CA VAL A 113 -8.02 9.46 -10.98
C VAL A 113 -9.25 8.60 -10.72
N THR A 114 -9.07 7.28 -10.62
CA THR A 114 -10.16 6.32 -10.35
C THR A 114 -10.77 6.54 -8.97
N ALA A 115 -9.94 6.84 -7.97
CA ALA A 115 -10.37 7.14 -6.60
C ALA A 115 -10.96 8.55 -6.44
N GLY A 116 -10.95 9.39 -7.49
CA GLY A 116 -11.37 10.80 -7.38
C GLY A 116 -10.44 11.65 -6.49
N LEU A 117 -9.19 11.22 -6.32
CA LEU A 117 -8.19 11.86 -5.48
C LEU A 117 -7.16 12.62 -6.32
N ARG A 118 -6.54 13.62 -5.69
CA ARG A 118 -5.48 14.45 -6.26
C ARG A 118 -4.36 14.61 -5.26
N ARG A 119 -3.13 14.72 -5.75
CA ARG A 119 -1.96 15.02 -4.91
C ARG A 119 -2.06 16.43 -4.36
N ILE A 120 -1.83 16.57 -3.07
CA ILE A 120 -1.53 17.87 -2.46
C ILE A 120 -0.05 18.14 -2.73
N PRO A 121 0.32 19.27 -3.35
CA PRO A 121 1.73 19.63 -3.52
C PRO A 121 2.43 19.63 -2.17
N ALA A 122 3.65 19.11 -2.11
CA ALA A 122 4.51 19.42 -0.96
C ALA A 122 4.71 20.94 -0.93
N ASP A 123 4.66 21.56 0.25
CA ASP A 123 4.98 22.97 0.38
C ASP A 123 6.37 23.24 -0.26
N PRO A 124 6.52 24.33 -1.02
CA PRO A 124 7.74 24.64 -1.78
C PRO A 124 8.98 24.84 -0.90
#